data_AF-A0A945K6P5-F1
#
_entry.id   AF-A0A945K6P5-F1
#
_cell.length_a   1.000
_cell.length_b   1.000
_cell.length_c   1.000
_cell.angle_alpha   90.00
_cell.angle_beta   90.00
_cell.angle_gamma   90.00
#
_symmetry.space_group_name_H-M   'P 1'
#
loop_
_entity.id
_entity.type
_entity.pdbx_description
1 polymer ?
#
loop_
_entity_poly.entity_id
_entity_poly.type
_entity_poly.pdbx_seq_one_letter_code
_entity_poly.pdbx_strand_id
1 'polypeptide(L)'
;MYSVPEAINQLVATADKTAAIESLAVLDSLGRILAADICAAVAVPPADNSAMDGYAFCYADAVANNFKLPLSQRIAAGTAP
;
A
#
# COMPACT_ATOMS: atom_id res chain seq x y z
N MET A 1 9.81 -2.31 -48.71
CA MET A 1 10.93 -2.42 -47.75
C MET A 1 10.48 -1.73 -46.50
N TYR A 2 10.38 -2.43 -45.37
CA TYR A 2 10.01 -1.79 -44.10
C TYR A 2 11.21 -1.01 -43.56
N SER A 3 10.97 0.17 -43.01
CA SER A 3 11.88 0.82 -42.08
C SER A 3 11.96 0.02 -40.78
N VAL A 4 13.03 0.23 -40.00
CA VAL A 4 13.21 -0.46 -38.70
C VAL A 4 11.99 -0.28 -37.78
N PRO A 5 11.40 0.93 -37.61
CA PRO A 5 10.20 1.09 -36.78
C PRO A 5 8.98 0.33 -37.29
N GLU A 6 8.76 0.30 -38.61
CA GLU A 6 7.64 -0.43 -39.22
C GLU A 6 7.77 -1.94 -39.00
N ALA A 7 8.99 -2.47 -39.15
CA ALA A 7 9.27 -3.87 -38.87
C ALA A 7 9.02 -4.25 -37.40
N ILE A 8 9.45 -3.40 -36.45
CA ILE A 8 9.20 -3.61 -35.01
C ILE A 8 7.70 -3.63 -34.72
N ASN A 9 6.95 -2.65 -35.23
CA ASN A 9 5.51 -2.57 -35.02
C ASN A 9 4.79 -3.79 -35.56
N GLN A 10 5.19 -4.27 -36.74
CA GLN A 10 4.59 -5.45 -37.35
C GLN A 10 4.88 -6.71 -36.55
N LEU A 11 6.12 -6.88 -36.03
CA LEU A 11 6.48 -8.02 -35.17
C LEU A 11 5.70 -8.02 -33.84
N VAL A 12 5.55 -6.86 -33.21
CA VAL A 12 4.78 -6.74 -31.97
C VAL A 12 3.29 -6.98 -32.21
N ALA A 13 2.76 -6.54 -33.35
CA ALA A 13 1.35 -6.73 -33.70
C ALA A 13 0.98 -8.19 -33.96
N THR A 14 1.93 -9.00 -34.45
CA THR A 14 1.70 -10.41 -34.78
C THR A 14 2.13 -11.38 -33.67
N ALA A 15 2.84 -10.91 -32.64
CA ALA A 15 3.25 -11.72 -31.52
C ALA A 15 2.03 -12.20 -30.72
N ASP A 16 1.98 -13.50 -30.45
CA ASP A 16 0.97 -14.08 -29.56
C ASP A 16 1.24 -13.63 -28.12
N LYS A 17 0.17 -13.24 -27.42
CA LYS A 17 0.23 -12.67 -26.07
C LYS A 17 -0.11 -13.70 -25.00
N THR A 18 -0.33 -14.95 -25.36
CA THR A 18 -0.63 -16.00 -24.38
C THR A 18 0.64 -16.45 -23.66
N ALA A 19 0.82 -15.93 -22.46
CA ALA A 19 1.75 -16.50 -21.48
C ALA A 19 1.00 -17.50 -20.59
N ALA A 20 1.64 -18.63 -20.26
CA ALA A 20 1.12 -19.51 -19.22
C ALA A 20 1.07 -18.76 -17.89
N ILE A 21 -0.03 -18.93 -17.15
CA ILE A 21 -0.22 -18.32 -15.84
C ILE A 21 0.16 -19.34 -14.77
N GLU A 22 0.95 -18.91 -13.81
CA GLU A 22 1.31 -19.71 -12.64
C GLU A 22 1.23 -18.86 -11.36
N SER A 23 1.03 -19.52 -10.23
CA SER A 23 1.10 -18.90 -8.91
C SER A 23 2.45 -19.19 -8.28
N LEU A 24 3.14 -18.13 -7.88
CA LEU A 24 4.49 -18.19 -7.31
C LEU A 24 4.51 -17.50 -5.95
N ALA A 25 5.50 -17.83 -5.12
CA ALA A 25 5.80 -17.02 -3.95
C ALA A 25 6.30 -15.63 -4.38
N VAL A 26 6.02 -14.60 -3.59
CA VAL A 26 6.42 -13.21 -3.90
C VAL A 26 7.94 -13.06 -4.05
N LEU A 27 8.71 -13.87 -3.32
CA LEU A 27 10.17 -13.86 -3.42
C LEU A 27 10.69 -14.38 -4.77
N ASP A 28 9.91 -15.22 -5.45
CA ASP A 28 10.26 -15.81 -6.75
C ASP A 28 9.62 -15.04 -7.92
N SER A 29 8.86 -13.98 -7.65
CA SER A 29 8.13 -13.24 -8.69
C SER A 29 8.92 -12.08 -9.32
N LEU A 30 10.17 -11.85 -8.91
CA LEU A 30 10.99 -10.76 -9.45
C LEU A 30 11.22 -10.93 -10.96
N GLY A 31 10.89 -9.90 -11.75
CA GLY A 31 11.02 -9.93 -13.21
C GLY A 31 9.87 -10.63 -13.94
N ARG A 32 8.86 -11.14 -13.23
CA ARG A 32 7.62 -11.67 -13.82
C ARG A 32 6.62 -10.55 -14.12
N ILE A 33 5.61 -10.86 -14.93
CA ILE A 33 4.49 -9.96 -15.25
C ILE A 33 3.25 -10.46 -14.51
N LEU A 34 2.49 -9.55 -13.91
CA LEU A 34 1.22 -9.89 -13.27
C LEU A 34 0.23 -10.41 -14.31
N ALA A 35 -0.36 -11.57 -14.00
CA ALA A 35 -1.41 -12.15 -14.85
C ALA A 35 -2.78 -11.49 -14.65
N ALA A 36 -3.00 -10.85 -13.51
CA ALA A 36 -4.22 -10.14 -13.15
C ALA A 36 -3.91 -9.02 -12.13
N ASP A 37 -4.85 -8.09 -11.98
CA ASP A 37 -4.76 -7.01 -10.99
C ASP A 37 -4.68 -7.56 -9.56
N ILE A 38 -3.91 -6.88 -8.70
CA ILE A 38 -3.78 -7.21 -7.28
C ILE A 38 -4.55 -6.17 -6.47
N CYS A 39 -5.67 -6.59 -5.90
CA CYS A 39 -6.51 -5.75 -5.04
C CYS A 39 -6.10 -5.93 -3.57
N ALA A 40 -6.02 -4.84 -2.82
CA ALA A 40 -5.79 -4.89 -1.38
C ALA A 40 -7.00 -5.53 -0.67
N ALA A 41 -6.76 -6.58 0.12
CA ALA A 41 -7.81 -7.25 0.89
C ALA A 41 -8.16 -6.52 2.21
N VAL A 42 -7.28 -5.62 2.68
CA VAL A 42 -7.41 -4.91 3.95
C VAL A 42 -6.95 -3.46 3.81
N ALA A 43 -7.49 -2.58 4.65
CA ALA A 43 -6.97 -1.23 4.80
C ALA A 43 -5.58 -1.26 5.45
N VAL A 44 -4.69 -0.38 4.99
CA VAL A 44 -3.37 -0.19 5.55
C VAL A 44 -3.14 1.33 5.72
N PRO A 45 -3.14 1.86 6.95
CA PRO A 45 -3.29 1.15 8.23
C PRO A 45 -4.73 0.62 8.45
N PRO A 46 -4.92 -0.44 9.26
CA PRO A 46 -6.23 -1.04 9.51
C PRO A 46 -7.10 -0.22 10.49
N ALA A 47 -6.50 0.71 11.23
CA ALA A 47 -7.17 1.60 12.18
C ALA A 47 -6.36 2.88 12.34
N ASP A 48 -6.99 3.92 12.91
CA ASP A 48 -6.31 5.17 13.26
C ASP A 48 -5.23 4.90 14.30
N ASN A 49 -4.02 5.38 14.04
CA ASN A 49 -2.89 5.28 14.96
C ASN A 49 -2.13 6.61 15.03
N SER A 50 -1.31 6.77 16.07
CA SER A 50 -0.48 7.97 16.19
C SER A 50 0.66 7.91 15.19
N ALA A 51 0.84 8.99 14.42
CA ALA A 51 1.98 9.15 13.50
C ALA A 51 3.29 9.48 14.23
N MET A 52 3.21 9.83 15.52
CA MET A 52 4.33 10.34 16.32
C MET A 52 4.24 9.81 17.76
N ASP A 53 5.35 9.88 18.48
CA ASP A 53 5.30 9.81 19.93
C ASP A 53 4.69 11.10 20.51
N GLY A 54 3.70 10.97 21.38
CA GLY A 54 3.00 12.13 21.94
C GLY A 54 1.82 11.76 22.83
N TYR A 55 0.90 12.71 22.99
CA TYR A 55 -0.32 12.56 23.80
C TYR A 55 -1.56 12.69 22.92
N ALA A 56 -2.44 11.71 22.97
CA ALA A 56 -3.78 11.83 22.42
C ALA A 56 -4.67 12.58 23.41
N PHE A 57 -5.40 13.60 22.94
CA PHE A 57 -6.33 14.36 23.76
C PHE A 57 -7.50 14.87 22.93
N CYS A 58 -8.64 15.11 23.58
CA CYS A 58 -9.76 15.82 22.97
C CYS A 58 -9.47 17.33 22.96
N TYR A 59 -9.54 17.96 21.78
CA TYR A 59 -9.26 19.39 21.64
C TYR A 59 -10.21 20.27 22.49
N ALA A 60 -11.50 19.92 22.54
CA ALA A 60 -12.48 20.68 23.32
C ALA A 60 -12.15 20.67 24.83
N ASP A 61 -11.75 19.51 25.35
CA ASP A 61 -11.33 19.37 26.76
C ASP A 61 -10.05 20.14 27.05
N ALA A 62 -9.09 20.14 26.10
CA ALA A 62 -7.87 20.92 26.24
C ALA A 62 -8.17 22.42 26.36
N VAL A 63 -9.05 22.95 25.50
CA VAL A 63 -9.47 24.36 25.55
C VAL A 63 -10.18 24.68 26.87
N ALA A 64 -11.11 23.84 27.31
CA ALA A 64 -11.83 24.02 28.57
C ALA A 64 -10.91 24.02 29.80
N ASN A 65 -9.76 23.34 29.73
CA ASN A 65 -8.80 23.19 30.82
C ASN A 65 -7.50 24.00 30.61
N ASN A 66 -7.50 25.04 29.78
CA ASN A 66 -6.31 25.88 29.49
C ASN A 66 -5.07 25.05 29.12
N PHE A 67 -5.26 24.00 28.32
CA PHE A 67 -4.25 23.05 27.86
C PHE A 67 -3.46 22.35 28.98
N LYS A 68 -4.08 22.20 30.16
CA LYS A 68 -3.55 21.42 31.28
C LYS A 68 -4.41 20.19 31.49
N LEU A 69 -3.93 19.03 31.06
CA LEU A 69 -4.63 17.75 31.13
C LEU A 69 -3.83 16.75 31.98
N PRO A 70 -4.49 15.95 32.84
CA PRO A 70 -3.83 14.87 33.54
C PRO A 70 -3.48 13.73 32.58
N LEU A 71 -2.37 13.04 32.83
CA LEU A 71 -2.04 11.82 32.11
C LEU A 71 -2.93 10.67 32.61
N SER A 72 -3.76 10.12 31.74
CA SER A 72 -4.64 8.98 32.07
C SER A 72 -3.91 7.64 31.96
N GLN A 73 -3.20 7.43 30.85
CA GLN A 73 -2.54 6.17 30.54
C GLN A 73 -1.42 6.34 29.51
N ARG A 74 -0.65 5.26 29.32
CA ARG A 74 0.35 5.14 28.26
C ARG A 74 0.04 3.90 27.43
N ILE A 75 -0.09 4.08 26.12
CA ILE A 75 -0.47 3.02 25.18
C ILE A 75 0.76 2.70 24.33
N ALA A 76 1.22 1.45 24.38
CA ALA A 76 2.33 0.96 23.57
C ALA A 76 1.82 0.38 22.24
N ALA A 77 2.72 0.23 21.27
CA ALA A 77 2.40 -0.43 20.00
C ALA A 77 1.81 -1.83 20.24
N GLY A 78 0.72 -2.14 19.53
CA GLY A 78 0.01 -3.42 19.65
C GLY A 78 -0.96 -3.53 20.82
N THR A 79 -1.09 -2.49 21.65
CA THR A 79 -2.06 -2.44 22.75
C THR A 79 -3.17 -1.43 22.43
N ALA A 80 -4.42 -1.78 22.73
CA ALA A 80 -5.54 -0.84 22.60
C ALA A 80 -5.58 0.13 23.81
N PRO A 81 -6.11 1.36 23.62
CA PRO A 81 -6.45 2.27 24.72
C PRO A 81 -7.41 1.67 25.74
#